data_AF-A0A949TJJ4-F1
#
_entry.id   AF-A0A949TJJ4-F1
#
_cell.length_a   1.000
_cell.length_b   1.000
_cell.length_c   1.000
_cell.angle_alpha   90.00
_cell.angle_beta   90.00
_cell.angle_gamma   90.00
#
_symmetry.space_group_name_H-M   'P 1'
#
loop_
_entity.id
_entity.type
_entity.pdbx_description
1 polymer ?
#
loop_
_entity_poly.entity_id
_entity_poly.type
_entity_poly.pdbx_seq_one_letter_code
_entity_poly.pdbx_strand_id
1 'polypeptide(L)' 'MWVDKNKGYVTRFEVKAEFLSNYSIKIVGASRHQEYWIPAKDLSKLNSHIVGLIKVVEEFG' A
#
# COMPACT_ATOMS: atom_id res chain seq x y z
N MET A 1 22.28 -16.85 19.70
CA MET A 1 22.57 -15.70 18.82
C MET A 1 21.25 -15.29 18.19
N TRP A 2 20.56 -14.33 18.79
CA TRP A 2 19.28 -13.83 18.29
C TRP A 2 19.57 -12.58 17.46
N VAL A 3 19.25 -12.61 16.17
CA VAL A 3 19.18 -11.38 15.38
C VAL A 3 17.74 -10.93 15.46
N ASP A 4 17.47 -9.81 16.14
CA ASP A 4 16.23 -9.07 15.96
C ASP A 4 16.15 -8.67 14.48
N LYS A 5 15.45 -9.45 13.65
CA LYS A 5 15.25 -9.18 12.22
C LYS A 5 13.96 -8.39 12.00
N ASN A 6 13.75 -7.30 12.73
CA ASN A 6 12.65 -6.39 12.41
C ASN A 6 13.03 -5.57 11.18
N LYS A 7 12.81 -6.14 9.99
CA LYS A 7 12.95 -5.42 8.72
C LYS A 7 11.60 -4.85 8.29
N GLY A 8 11.54 -3.54 8.05
CA GLY A 8 10.42 -2.84 7.44
C GLY A 8 10.70 -2.50 5.98
N TYR A 9 9.66 -2.42 5.15
CA TYR A 9 9.77 -2.05 3.74
C TYR A 9 8.68 -1.05 3.36
N VAL A 10 9.04 -0.03 2.59
CA VAL A 10 8.09 0.83 1.88
C VAL A 10 8.07 0.36 0.44
N THR A 11 6.87 0.10 -0.08
CA THR A 11 6.70 -0.37 -1.45
C THR A 11 5.89 0.62 -2.28
N ARG A 12 6.22 0.69 -3.57
CA ARG A 12 5.47 1.44 -4.58
C ARG A 12 5.04 0.48 -5.68
N PHE A 13 3.77 0.56 -6.04
CA PHE A 13 3.16 -0.21 -7.12
C PHE A 13 2.04 0.61 -7.76
N GLU A 14 1.67 0.24 -8.98
CA GLU A 14 0.59 0.88 -9.72
C GLU A 14 -0.70 0.06 -9.57
N VAL A 15 -1.85 0.73 -9.54
CA VAL A 15 -3.17 0.10 -9.45
C VAL A 15 -4.08 0.76 -10.49
N LYS A 16 -4.97 -0.02 -11.10
CA LYS A 16 -5.97 0.52 -12.03
C LYS A 16 -6.82 1.61 -11.37
N ALA A 17 -6.87 2.80 -11.98
CA ALA A 17 -7.62 3.95 -11.44
C ALA A 17 -9.13 3.64 -11.28
N GLU A 18 -9.72 2.88 -12.21
CA GLU A 18 -11.12 2.44 -12.18
C GLU A 18 -11.44 1.57 -10.96
N PHE A 19 -10.46 0.83 -10.44
CA PHE A 19 -10.64 0.08 -9.20
C PHE A 19 -10.61 1.04 -8.00
N LEU A 20 -9.64 1.95 -7.97
CA LEU A 20 -9.48 2.92 -6.87
C LEU A 20 -10.63 3.92 -6.78
N SER A 21 -11.30 4.26 -7.90
CA SER A 21 -12.44 5.17 -7.90
C SER A 21 -13.65 4.67 -7.09
N ASN A 22 -13.67 3.38 -6.73
CA ASN A 22 -14.70 2.81 -5.86
C ASN A 22 -14.46 3.12 -4.36
N TYR A 23 -13.31 3.69 -4.01
CA TYR A 23 -12.90 3.95 -2.63
C TYR A 23 -12.68 5.44 -2.41
N SER A 24 -13.22 5.97 -1.32
CA SER A 24 -13.02 7.39 -0.96
C SER A 24 -11.61 7.62 -0.43
N ILE A 25 -10.98 8.70 -0.90
CA ILE A 25 -9.72 9.20 -0.33
C ILE A 25 -9.99 9.76 1.06
N LYS A 26 -9.12 9.40 2.01
CA LYS A 26 -9.07 9.95 3.37
C LYS A 26 -7.78 10.73 3.54
N ILE A 27 -7.86 11.88 4.20
CA ILE A 27 -6.68 12.64 4.60
C ILE A 27 -6.52 12.38 6.10
N VAL A 28 -5.45 11.70 6.49
CA VAL A 28 -5.19 11.35 7.90
C VAL A 28 -3.78 11.80 8.31
N GLY A 29 -3.62 12.16 9.60
CA GLY A 29 -2.35 12.60 10.17
C GLY A 29 -1.98 14.08 9.92
N ALA A 30 -0.72 14.41 10.20
CA ALA A 30 -0.18 15.77 10.07
C ALA A 30 0.02 16.16 8.59
N SER A 31 -1.08 16.61 7.98
CA SER A 31 -1.14 17.44 6.77
C SER A 31 -0.28 16.97 5.58
N ARG A 32 -0.83 16.02 4.78
CA ARG A 32 -0.74 15.91 3.28
C ARG A 32 -0.90 14.47 2.76
N HIS A 33 -0.93 13.45 3.61
CA HIS A 33 -1.07 12.07 3.15
C HIS A 33 -2.52 11.75 2.78
N GLN A 34 -2.72 11.32 1.53
CA GLN A 34 -3.99 10.82 1.03
C GLN A 34 -3.94 9.30 1.05
N GLU A 35 -4.94 8.69 1.68
CA GLU A 35 -5.06 7.25 1.85
C GLU A 35 -6.34 6.71 1.23
N TYR A 36 -6.24 5.59 0.52
CA TYR A 36 -7.38 4.77 0.18
C TYR A 36 -7.61 3.75 1.29
N TRP A 37 -8.78 3.80 1.92
CA TRP A 37 -9.17 2.82 2.93
C TRP A 37 -9.90 1.65 2.26
N ILE A 38 -9.14 0.60 1.93
CA ILE A 38 -9.66 -0.61 1.27
C ILE A 38 -10.03 -1.64 2.35
N PRO A 39 -11.30 -2.11 2.41
CA PRO A 39 -11.71 -3.14 3.35
C PRO A 39 -10.89 -4.43 3.19
N ALA A 40 -10.60 -5.10 4.30
CA ALA A 40 -9.81 -6.35 4.28
C ALA A 40 -10.38 -7.42 3.33
N LYS A 41 -11.72 -7.51 3.21
CA LYS A 41 -12.40 -8.44 2.28
C LYS A 41 -12.12 -8.17 0.79
N ASP A 42 -11.69 -6.96 0.44
CA ASP A 42 -11.39 -6.56 -0.93
C ASP A 42 -9.88 -6.64 -1.25
N LEU A 43 -9.03 -7.09 -0.32
CA LEU A 43 -7.58 -7.20 -0.54
C LEU A 43 -7.24 -8.10 -1.74
N SER A 44 -7.95 -9.22 -1.91
CA SER A 44 -7.75 -10.08 -3.09
C SER A 44 -8.08 -9.35 -4.39
N LYS A 45 -9.06 -8.44 -4.38
CA LYS A 45 -9.38 -7.60 -5.56
C LYS A 45 -8.34 -6.53 -5.78
N LEU A 46 -7.82 -5.90 -4.71
CA LEU A 46 -6.69 -4.96 -4.83
C LEU A 46 -5.51 -5.65 -5.51
N ASN A 47 -5.11 -6.83 -5.02
CA ASN A 47 -3.98 -7.58 -5.57
C ASN A 47 -4.14 -7.91 -7.05
N SER A 48 -5.35 -8.25 -7.50
CA SER A 48 -5.61 -8.52 -8.92
C SER A 48 -5.63 -7.28 -9.82
N HIS A 49 -5.72 -6.08 -9.23
CA HIS A 49 -5.69 -4.80 -9.94
C HIS A 49 -4.33 -4.08 -9.84
N ILE A 50 -3.35 -4.65 -9.14
CA ILE A 50 -1.96 -4.20 -9.21
C ILE A 50 -1.43 -4.46 -10.62
N VAL A 51 -0.79 -3.46 -11.20
CA VAL A 51 -0.19 -3.55 -12.54
C VAL A 51 1.33 -3.41 -12.46
N GLY A 52 2.03 -4.18 -13.27
CA GLY A 52 3.49 -4.17 -13.29
C GLY A 52 4.13 -4.73 -12.02
N LEU A 53 5.27 -4.14 -11.64
CA LEU A 53 6.09 -4.62 -10.54
C LEU A 53 5.83 -3.86 -9.24
N ILE A 54 5.86 -4.60 -8.12
CA ILE A 54 5.99 -4.01 -6.78
C ILE A 54 7.47 -3.69 -6.56
N LYS A 55 7.78 -2.44 -6.27
CA LYS A 55 9.15 -1.97 -6.03
C LYS A 55 9.31 -1.60 -4.56
N VAL A 56 10.34 -2.12 -3.90
CA VAL A 56 10.80 -1.57 -2.63
C VAL A 56 11.44 -0.22 -2.91
N VAL A 57 11.02 0.81 -2.20
CA VAL A 57 11.56 2.17 -2.30
C VAL A 57 12.30 2.59 -1.04
N GLU A 58 12.09 1.90 0.07
CA GLU A 58 12.80 2.12 1.33
C GLU A 58 12.83 0.83 2.16
N GLU A 59 13.91 0.62 2.92
CA GLU A 59 14.08 -0.48 3.86
C GLU A 59 14.47 0.09 5.23
N PHE A 60 13.93 -0.50 6.29
CA PHE A 60 14.23 -0.15 7.68
C PHE A 60 14.67 -1.39 8.44
N GLY A 61 15.61 -1.26 9.38
CA GLY A 61 16.11 -2.36 10.22
C GLY A 61 17.16 -1.89 11.21
#